data_AF-A0A4W6FRK5-F1
#
_entry.id   AF-A0A4W6FRK5-F1
#
_cell.length_a   1.000
_cell.length_b   1.000
_cell.length_c   1.000
_cell.angle_alpha   90.00
_cell.angle_beta   90.00
_cell.angle_gamma   90.00
#
_symmetry.space_group_name_H-M   'P 1'
#
loop_
_entity.id
_entity.type
_entity.pdbx_description
1 polymer ?
#
loop_
_entity_poly.entity_id
_entity_poly.type
_entity_poly.pdbx_seq_one_letter_code
_entity_poly.pdbx_strand_id
1 'polypeptide(L)'
;VMKSRMLIFAPLCFILTLQDANQTIPLNMTKSAVDDMFSDCNERMEKLVNDKYFKKETKDAKFKDFYKTFNDAARTERKTYGTTFKFHSLHFCLTSAAQMLNNNKNYNITYHRTNDVFTGKVKKINQFGSFTSTSFRADLSQFGAFLKTYSQPKEQEVFIPPYEMFKITKITDTFVENLTDCKNMYFLESAGDQTNRNCHVAY
;
A
#
# COMPACT_ATOMS: atom_id res chain seq x y z
N VAL A 1 10.37 18.62 -12.45
CA VAL A 1 11.42 17.82 -11.79
C VAL A 1 10.76 16.70 -11.02
N MET A 2 10.95 15.43 -11.42
CA MET A 2 10.44 14.27 -10.67
C MET A 2 11.12 14.20 -9.29
N LYS A 3 10.38 13.82 -8.26
CA LYS A 3 10.86 13.73 -6.88
C LYS A 3 10.65 12.30 -6.37
N SER A 4 11.73 11.54 -6.21
CA SER A 4 11.65 10.11 -5.89
C SER A 4 11.77 9.85 -4.39
N ARG A 5 10.76 9.18 -3.81
CA ARG A 5 10.94 8.32 -2.63
C ARG A 5 11.59 7.03 -3.12
N MET A 6 12.64 6.53 -2.44
CA MET A 6 13.24 5.25 -2.78
C MET A 6 12.76 4.16 -1.82
N LEU A 7 12.29 3.06 -2.41
CA LEU A 7 11.65 1.95 -1.73
C LEU A 7 12.41 0.68 -2.02
N ILE A 8 12.87 0.02 -0.97
CA ILE A 8 13.55 -1.26 -1.07
C ILE A 8 12.57 -2.33 -0.63
N PHE A 9 12.05 -3.05 -1.62
CA PHE A 9 11.25 -4.24 -1.43
C PHE A 9 12.18 -5.42 -1.17
N ALA A 10 12.06 -6.10 -0.04
CA ALA A 10 13.01 -7.14 0.35
C ALA A 10 12.27 -8.29 1.08
N PRO A 11 12.03 -9.44 0.41
CA PRO A 11 11.24 -10.51 0.99
C PRO A 11 12.05 -11.28 2.04
N LEU A 12 11.42 -11.57 3.18
CA LEU A 12 12.08 -12.16 4.34
C LEU A 12 12.33 -13.65 4.23
N CYS A 13 13.35 -14.11 4.94
CA CYS A 13 13.50 -15.50 5.31
C CYS A 13 14.14 -15.61 6.71
N PHE A 14 13.33 -15.89 7.74
CA PHE A 14 13.83 -16.52 8.96
C PHE A 14 13.54 -18.03 8.91
N ILE A 15 14.46 -18.81 9.46
CA ILE A 15 14.61 -20.26 9.26
C ILE A 15 13.38 -21.06 9.73
N LEU A 16 12.88 -21.96 8.86
CA LEU A 16 11.79 -22.94 9.07
C LEU A 16 10.41 -22.28 9.34
N THR A 17 9.43 -22.36 8.44
CA THR A 17 8.93 -23.60 7.81
C THR A 17 8.72 -23.50 6.29
N LEU A 18 8.59 -24.67 5.65
CA LEU A 18 8.10 -24.81 4.28
C LEU A 18 6.63 -24.35 4.19
N GLN A 19 6.41 -23.09 3.83
CA GLN A 19 5.21 -22.68 3.12
C GLN A 19 5.63 -22.17 1.75
N ASP A 20 5.44 -23.03 0.74
CA ASP A 20 5.61 -22.66 -0.66
C ASP A 20 4.66 -21.50 -0.98
N ALA A 21 5.22 -20.31 -1.16
CA ALA A 21 4.53 -19.16 -1.73
C ALA A 21 4.26 -19.43 -3.23
N ASN A 22 3.32 -20.34 -3.51
CA ASN A 22 3.02 -20.89 -4.83
C ASN A 22 2.28 -19.90 -5.75
N GLN A 23 2.36 -18.61 -5.47
CA GLN A 23 1.75 -17.53 -6.23
C GLN A 23 2.69 -16.33 -6.29
N THR A 24 3.20 -16.05 -7.49
CA THR A 24 3.97 -14.83 -7.76
C THR A 24 3.04 -13.64 -8.02
N ILE A 25 3.26 -12.52 -7.33
CA ILE A 25 2.50 -11.28 -7.53
C ILE A 25 3.18 -10.41 -8.60
N PRO A 26 2.54 -10.13 -9.75
CA PRO A 26 3.12 -9.27 -10.78
C PRO A 26 3.01 -7.79 -10.37
N LEU A 27 4.14 -7.10 -10.23
CA LEU A 27 4.19 -5.64 -10.21
C LEU A 27 3.81 -5.13 -11.60
N ASN A 28 2.68 -4.42 -11.68
CA ASN A 28 2.18 -3.78 -12.90
C ASN A 28 1.33 -2.55 -12.54
N MET A 29 0.71 -1.91 -13.53
CA MET A 29 -0.30 -0.85 -13.29
C MET A 29 -1.63 -1.51 -12.90
N THR A 30 -1.97 -1.47 -11.61
CA THR A 30 -3.10 -2.24 -11.04
C THR A 30 -4.46 -1.63 -11.39
N LYS A 31 -4.94 -1.86 -12.62
CA LYS A 31 -6.24 -1.36 -13.15
C LYS A 31 -7.50 -1.87 -12.42
N SER A 32 -7.36 -2.72 -11.40
CA SER A 32 -8.45 -3.21 -10.55
C SER A 32 -8.50 -2.53 -9.17
N ALA A 33 -7.54 -1.66 -8.87
CA ALA A 33 -7.42 -0.98 -7.58
C ALA A 33 -8.49 0.11 -7.38
N VAL A 34 -8.95 0.24 -6.15
CA VAL A 34 -9.64 1.43 -5.64
C VAL A 34 -8.55 2.44 -5.28
N ASP A 35 -8.30 3.36 -6.19
CA ASP A 35 -7.19 4.31 -6.15
C ASP A 35 -7.65 5.77 -5.99
N ASP A 36 -8.87 5.98 -5.47
CA ASP A 36 -9.48 7.30 -5.38
C ASP A 36 -8.65 8.28 -4.52
N MET A 37 -8.40 9.46 -5.08
CA MET A 37 -7.58 10.52 -4.48
C MET A 37 -8.40 11.61 -3.77
N PHE A 38 -9.72 11.65 -3.94
CA PHE A 38 -10.64 12.62 -3.33
C PHE A 38 -10.25 14.11 -3.46
N SER A 39 -9.43 14.49 -4.45
CA SER A 39 -8.63 15.73 -4.44
C SER A 39 -9.46 17.00 -4.23
N ASP A 40 -10.68 17.04 -4.79
CA ASP A 40 -11.55 18.22 -4.80
C ASP A 40 -12.89 17.98 -4.07
N CYS A 41 -12.99 16.90 -3.29
CA CYS A 41 -14.25 16.47 -2.68
C CYS A 41 -14.13 15.99 -1.22
N ASN A 42 -13.03 16.29 -0.54
CA ASN A 42 -12.79 15.89 0.86
C ASN A 42 -14.00 16.21 1.76
N GLU A 43 -14.53 17.44 1.76
CA GLU A 43 -15.70 17.83 2.56
C GLU A 43 -16.96 17.01 2.24
N ARG A 44 -17.22 16.76 0.95
CA ARG A 44 -18.39 15.98 0.52
C ARG A 44 -18.25 14.51 0.88
N MET A 45 -17.03 13.96 0.80
CA MET A 45 -16.75 12.58 1.17
C MET A 45 -16.78 12.39 2.70
N GLU A 46 -16.23 13.33 3.47
CA GLU A 46 -16.34 13.35 4.93
C GLU A 46 -17.81 13.33 5.38
N LYS A 47 -18.65 14.19 4.78
CA LYS A 47 -20.08 14.18 5.04
C LYS A 47 -20.72 12.82 4.72
N LEU A 48 -20.41 12.22 3.57
CA LEU A 48 -20.92 10.89 3.20
C LEU A 48 -20.43 9.79 4.15
N VAL A 49 -19.20 9.89 4.66
CA VAL A 49 -18.66 8.96 5.65
C VAL A 49 -19.45 9.06 6.95
N ASN A 50 -19.61 10.27 7.50
CA ASN A 50 -20.32 10.51 8.75
C ASN A 50 -21.82 10.20 8.66
N ASP A 51 -22.48 10.60 7.56
CA ASP A 51 -23.93 10.43 7.40
C ASP A 51 -24.33 9.01 7.06
N LYS A 52 -23.55 8.32 6.19
CA LYS A 52 -23.93 7.06 5.52
C LYS A 52 -22.94 5.93 5.74
N TYR A 53 -21.68 6.06 5.32
CA TYR A 53 -20.79 4.90 5.23
C TYR A 53 -20.38 4.36 6.60
N PHE A 54 -19.98 5.21 7.54
CA PHE A 54 -19.54 4.77 8.86
C PHE A 54 -20.65 4.00 9.60
N LYS A 55 -21.89 4.51 9.55
CA LYS A 55 -23.08 3.85 10.16
C LYS A 55 -23.50 2.56 9.45
N LYS A 56 -23.12 2.36 8.19
CA LYS A 56 -23.37 1.12 7.43
C LYS A 56 -22.28 0.09 7.72
N GLU A 57 -21.02 0.48 7.54
CA GLU A 57 -19.85 -0.40 7.56
C GLU A 57 -19.55 -0.91 8.99
N THR A 58 -19.90 -0.16 10.03
CA THR A 58 -19.77 -0.60 11.44
C THR A 58 -20.81 -1.64 11.88
N LYS A 59 -22.00 -1.69 11.26
CA LYS A 59 -23.05 -2.66 11.63
C LYS A 59 -22.70 -4.09 11.22
N ASP A 60 -21.97 -4.24 10.12
CA ASP A 60 -21.56 -5.52 9.54
C ASP A 60 -20.11 -5.91 9.90
N ALA A 61 -19.48 -5.20 10.86
CA ALA A 61 -18.05 -5.27 11.14
C ALA A 61 -17.60 -6.53 11.89
N LYS A 62 -17.63 -7.69 11.21
CA LYS A 62 -16.97 -8.93 11.64
C LYS A 62 -16.14 -9.52 10.51
N PHE A 63 -14.97 -8.94 10.27
CA PHE A 63 -13.99 -9.48 9.32
C PHE A 63 -12.95 -10.31 10.07
N LYS A 64 -12.90 -11.61 9.81
CA LYS A 64 -11.72 -12.41 10.11
C LYS A 64 -10.59 -11.94 9.17
N ASP A 65 -9.39 -11.72 9.71
CA ASP A 65 -8.21 -11.28 8.98
C ASP A 65 -8.42 -9.94 8.21
N PHE A 66 -8.95 -8.93 8.93
CA PHE A 66 -9.32 -7.59 8.42
C PHE A 66 -8.31 -6.99 7.44
N TYR A 67 -7.02 -7.03 7.76
CA TYR A 67 -5.95 -6.51 6.89
C TYR A 67 -5.99 -7.10 5.49
N LYS A 68 -6.09 -8.44 5.41
CA LYS A 68 -6.11 -9.16 4.14
C LYS A 68 -7.39 -8.84 3.39
N THR A 69 -8.54 -8.84 4.07
CA THR A 69 -9.84 -8.51 3.46
C THR A 69 -9.87 -7.09 2.90
N PHE A 70 -9.38 -6.10 3.65
CA PHE A 70 -9.33 -4.71 3.22
C PHE A 70 -8.42 -4.53 2.00
N ASN A 71 -7.20 -5.08 2.02
CA ASN A 71 -6.27 -4.90 0.90
C ASN A 71 -6.67 -5.70 -0.34
N ASP A 72 -7.24 -6.90 -0.20
CA ASP A 72 -7.78 -7.64 -1.34
C ASP A 72 -8.95 -6.88 -1.98
N ALA A 73 -9.86 -6.32 -1.18
CA ALA A 73 -10.92 -5.45 -1.68
C ALA A 73 -10.36 -4.19 -2.36
N ALA A 74 -9.48 -3.45 -1.69
CA ALA A 74 -8.84 -2.27 -2.25
C ALA A 74 -8.09 -2.56 -3.56
N ARG A 75 -7.50 -3.75 -3.73
CA ARG A 75 -6.74 -4.15 -4.92
C ARG A 75 -7.58 -4.68 -6.08
N THR A 76 -8.81 -5.14 -5.81
CA THR A 76 -9.62 -5.88 -6.81
C THR A 76 -11.03 -5.32 -7.07
N GLU A 77 -11.62 -4.60 -6.11
CA GLU A 77 -13.04 -4.21 -6.13
C GLU A 77 -13.34 -2.87 -6.81
N ARG A 78 -12.45 -2.30 -7.66
CA ARG A 78 -12.75 -1.04 -8.38
C ARG A 78 -14.09 -1.06 -9.14
N LYS A 79 -14.50 -2.23 -9.66
CA LYS A 79 -15.79 -2.41 -10.36
C LYS A 79 -17.01 -2.23 -9.43
N THR A 80 -16.88 -2.61 -8.17
CA THR A 80 -17.93 -2.56 -7.13
C THR A 80 -17.76 -1.38 -6.16
N TYR A 81 -16.77 -0.51 -6.42
CA TYR A 81 -16.43 0.63 -5.56
C TYR A 81 -17.64 1.53 -5.29
N GLY A 82 -18.43 1.88 -6.32
CA GLY A 82 -19.64 2.70 -6.15
C GLY A 82 -20.85 2.02 -5.51
N THR A 83 -20.77 0.73 -5.15
CA THR A 83 -21.93 -0.08 -4.76
C THR A 83 -21.71 -0.92 -3.51
N THR A 84 -21.06 -2.09 -3.64
CA THR A 84 -20.97 -3.12 -2.60
C THR A 84 -19.67 -3.11 -1.81
N PHE A 85 -18.70 -2.28 -2.21
CA PHE A 85 -17.46 -2.08 -1.46
C PHE A 85 -17.74 -1.75 0.01
N LYS A 86 -17.01 -2.38 0.93
CA LYS A 86 -17.31 -2.37 2.38
C LYS A 86 -16.42 -1.45 3.21
N PHE A 87 -15.53 -0.71 2.56
CA PHE A 87 -14.44 0.01 3.21
C PHE A 87 -14.32 1.46 2.73
N HIS A 88 -15.42 2.11 2.34
CA HIS A 88 -15.41 3.50 1.86
C HIS A 88 -14.86 4.44 2.94
N SER A 89 -15.29 4.26 4.19
CA SER A 89 -14.87 5.10 5.31
C SER A 89 -13.37 4.97 5.56
N LEU A 90 -12.88 3.72 5.63
CA LEU A 90 -11.45 3.47 5.88
C LEU A 90 -10.57 3.90 4.70
N HIS A 91 -11.00 3.64 3.47
CA HIS A 91 -10.27 4.05 2.26
C HIS A 91 -10.13 5.58 2.19
N PHE A 92 -11.21 6.32 2.43
CA PHE A 92 -11.17 7.78 2.54
C PHE A 92 -10.20 8.24 3.64
N CYS A 93 -10.39 7.79 4.88
CA CYS A 93 -9.56 8.19 6.00
C CYS A 93 -8.07 7.90 5.77
N LEU A 94 -7.73 6.75 5.14
CA LEU A 94 -6.34 6.42 4.82
C LEU A 94 -5.76 7.25 3.68
N THR A 95 -6.55 7.56 2.64
CA THR A 95 -6.11 8.47 1.58
C THR A 95 -5.83 9.86 2.14
N SER A 96 -6.78 10.44 2.91
CA SER A 96 -6.60 11.77 3.50
C SER A 96 -5.42 11.80 4.48
N ALA A 97 -5.26 10.77 5.33
CA ALA A 97 -4.10 10.66 6.22
C ALA A 97 -2.77 10.59 5.45
N ALA A 98 -2.69 9.77 4.39
CA ALA A 98 -1.50 9.69 3.54
C ALA A 98 -1.17 11.03 2.88
N GLN A 99 -2.18 11.77 2.40
CA GLN A 99 -2.01 13.11 1.82
C GLN A 99 -1.50 14.12 2.85
N MET A 100 -2.08 14.17 4.05
CA MET A 100 -1.66 15.06 5.14
C MET A 100 -0.22 14.79 5.58
N LEU A 101 0.19 13.51 5.66
CA LEU A 101 1.53 13.11 6.07
C LEU A 101 2.60 13.31 4.97
N ASN A 102 2.21 13.35 3.68
CA ASN A 102 3.13 13.55 2.55
C ASN A 102 3.56 15.02 2.32
N ASN A 103 3.14 15.94 3.18
CA ASN A 103 3.51 17.35 3.08
C ASN A 103 5.01 17.61 3.33
N ASN A 104 5.69 16.76 4.10
CA ASN A 104 7.15 16.84 4.29
C ASN A 104 7.89 15.95 3.27
N LYS A 105 8.33 16.56 2.16
CA LYS A 105 9.02 15.90 1.04
C LYS A 105 10.51 15.64 1.34
N ASN A 106 10.79 14.92 2.42
CA ASN A 106 12.13 14.46 2.76
C ASN A 106 12.48 13.18 2.00
N TYR A 107 13.67 13.16 1.40
CA TYR A 107 14.15 12.12 0.50
C TYR A 107 14.68 10.90 1.29
N ASN A 108 13.77 10.17 1.92
CA ASN A 108 14.13 9.08 2.81
C ASN A 108 13.90 7.71 2.12
N ILE A 109 14.83 6.79 2.35
CA ILE A 109 14.72 5.39 1.91
C ILE A 109 13.79 4.65 2.87
N THR A 110 12.81 3.93 2.35
CA THR A 110 11.94 3.05 3.16
C THR A 110 11.99 1.61 2.66
N TYR A 111 11.72 0.69 3.57
CA TYR A 111 11.78 -0.75 3.37
C TYR A 111 10.37 -1.32 3.43
N HIS A 112 10.03 -2.17 2.47
CA HIS A 112 8.87 -3.06 2.55
C HIS A 112 9.36 -4.50 2.54
N ARG A 113 8.93 -5.28 3.52
CA ARG A 113 9.42 -6.65 3.75
C ARG A 113 8.23 -7.56 4.02
N THR A 114 8.12 -8.63 3.23
CA THR A 114 6.99 -9.57 3.20
C THR A 114 7.49 -10.96 2.82
N ASN A 115 6.65 -11.98 2.93
CA ASN A 115 6.94 -13.33 2.41
C ASN A 115 6.42 -13.51 0.97
N ASP A 116 5.66 -12.53 0.45
CA ASP A 116 5.11 -12.54 -0.91
C ASP A 116 6.22 -12.43 -1.97
N VAL A 117 6.18 -13.29 -2.99
CA VAL A 117 7.14 -13.29 -4.10
C VAL A 117 6.62 -12.40 -5.23
N PHE A 118 7.28 -11.26 -5.45
CA PHE A 118 6.95 -10.37 -6.56
C PHE A 118 7.68 -10.75 -7.84
N THR A 119 7.13 -10.29 -8.97
CA THR A 119 7.79 -10.33 -10.29
C THR A 119 7.64 -8.98 -10.97
N GLY A 120 8.65 -8.56 -11.74
CA GLY A 120 8.65 -7.26 -12.41
C GLY A 120 9.81 -7.11 -13.39
N LYS A 121 9.89 -5.98 -14.10
CA LYS A 121 10.99 -5.68 -15.02
C LYS A 121 11.58 -4.30 -14.73
N VAL A 122 12.91 -4.20 -14.72
CA VAL A 122 13.64 -2.94 -14.58
C VAL A 122 13.17 -1.93 -15.64
N LYS A 123 13.10 -0.64 -15.27
CA LYS A 123 12.52 0.49 -16.00
C LYS A 123 11.00 0.45 -16.23
N LYS A 124 10.25 -0.55 -15.74
CA LYS A 124 8.77 -0.50 -15.75
C LYS A 124 8.21 0.30 -14.58
N ILE A 125 7.14 1.05 -14.86
CA ILE A 125 6.32 1.78 -13.89
C ILE A 125 5.17 0.86 -13.46
N ASN A 126 4.89 0.82 -12.16
CA ASN A 126 3.95 -0.10 -11.52
C ASN A 126 3.26 0.61 -10.35
N GLN A 127 2.18 0.03 -9.83
CA GLN A 127 1.45 0.49 -8.64
C GLN A 127 1.10 -0.72 -7.77
N PHE A 128 1.25 -0.61 -6.46
CA PHE A 128 0.82 -1.68 -5.55
C PHE A 128 -0.69 -1.93 -5.62
N GLY A 129 -1.48 -0.89 -5.89
CA GLY A 129 -2.94 -0.98 -6.02
C GLY A 129 -3.68 -1.22 -4.71
N SER A 130 -2.97 -1.22 -3.59
CA SER A 130 -3.51 -1.19 -2.23
C SER A 130 -2.63 -0.27 -1.38
N PHE A 131 -3.07 0.05 -0.17
CA PHE A 131 -2.21 0.74 0.78
C PHE A 131 -1.04 -0.16 1.16
N THR A 132 0.18 0.36 1.07
CA THR A 132 1.41 -0.40 1.36
C THR A 132 2.13 0.23 2.54
N SER A 133 2.28 -0.56 3.61
CA SER A 133 3.02 -0.20 4.82
C SER A 133 4.51 -0.41 4.59
N THR A 134 5.33 0.56 4.98
CA THR A 134 6.80 0.56 4.84
C THR A 134 7.44 1.23 6.06
N SER A 135 8.76 1.21 6.21
CA SER A 135 9.44 1.89 7.33
C SER A 135 10.82 2.39 6.96
N PHE A 136 11.33 3.38 7.71
CA PHE A 136 12.75 3.76 7.64
C PHE A 136 13.71 2.70 8.23
N ARG A 137 13.19 1.69 8.94
CA ARG A 137 13.96 0.59 9.53
C ARG A 137 14.05 -0.63 8.61
N ALA A 138 15.28 -1.02 8.28
CA ALA A 138 15.56 -2.21 7.48
C ALA A 138 15.44 -3.53 8.26
N ASP A 139 15.55 -3.49 9.59
CA ASP A 139 15.70 -4.67 10.47
C ASP A 139 14.38 -5.30 10.94
N LEU A 140 13.23 -4.69 10.62
CA LEU A 140 11.92 -5.20 11.03
C LEU A 140 11.44 -6.32 10.11
N SER A 141 10.90 -7.38 10.72
CA SER A 141 10.70 -8.68 10.08
C SER A 141 9.31 -8.93 9.47
N GLN A 142 8.52 -7.88 9.24
CA GLN A 142 7.33 -7.86 8.35
C GLN A 142 6.69 -6.47 8.35
N PHE A 143 6.20 -6.02 7.18
CA PHE A 143 5.37 -4.83 7.03
C PHE A 143 4.08 -5.18 6.32
N GLY A 144 2.95 -4.59 6.76
CA GLY A 144 1.62 -5.01 6.32
C GLY A 144 0.80 -5.74 7.40
N ALA A 145 0.84 -5.27 8.65
CA ALA A 145 -0.18 -5.58 9.64
C ALA A 145 -0.82 -4.26 10.07
N PHE A 146 -1.81 -3.79 9.31
CA PHE A 146 -2.45 -2.49 9.55
C PHE A 146 -2.97 -2.39 10.99
N LEU A 147 -2.49 -1.38 11.72
CA LEU A 147 -2.86 -1.05 13.09
C LEU A 147 -2.74 -2.23 14.07
N LYS A 148 -1.51 -2.70 14.30
CA LYS A 148 -1.25 -3.70 15.37
C LYS A 148 -1.54 -3.17 16.79
N THR A 149 -1.60 -1.84 16.99
CA THR A 149 -2.84 -1.24 17.52
C THR A 149 -3.05 0.25 17.20
N TYR A 150 -2.20 1.25 17.46
CA TYR A 150 -0.84 1.34 18.02
C TYR A 150 0.31 0.81 17.15
N SER A 151 0.56 1.41 15.99
CA SER A 151 1.90 1.34 15.37
C SER A 151 2.87 2.09 16.30
N GLN A 152 3.87 1.42 16.86
CA GLN A 152 4.72 2.06 17.87
C GLN A 152 5.60 3.13 17.21
N PRO A 153 5.95 4.25 17.88
CA PRO A 153 6.91 5.23 17.36
C PRO A 153 8.26 4.61 16.96
N LYS A 154 8.57 3.43 17.52
CA LYS A 154 9.74 2.58 17.24
C LYS A 154 9.72 1.92 15.87
N GLU A 155 8.56 1.80 15.23
CA GLU A 155 8.40 1.14 13.92
C GLU A 155 8.65 2.10 12.74
N GLN A 156 8.61 3.41 12.96
CA GLN A 156 8.93 4.44 11.94
C GLN A 156 8.18 4.21 10.61
N GLU A 157 6.89 3.88 10.71
CA GLU A 157 6.04 3.48 9.59
C GLU A 157 5.73 4.64 8.63
N VAL A 158 5.74 4.35 7.33
CA VAL A 158 5.36 5.25 6.24
C VAL A 158 4.35 4.54 5.35
N PHE A 159 3.17 5.15 5.20
CA PHE A 159 2.14 4.67 4.28
C PHE A 159 2.37 5.16 2.85
N ILE A 160 2.26 4.21 1.92
CA ILE A 160 2.15 4.45 0.48
C ILE A 160 0.67 4.30 0.09
N PRO A 161 0.07 5.30 -0.58
CA PRO A 161 -1.29 5.20 -1.09
C PRO A 161 -1.36 4.38 -2.38
N PRO A 162 -2.53 3.79 -2.72
CA PRO A 162 -2.69 2.90 -3.89
C PRO A 162 -2.42 3.56 -5.25
N TYR A 163 -2.46 4.89 -5.33
CA TYR A 163 -2.22 5.68 -6.55
C TYR A 163 -0.74 6.05 -6.80
N GLU A 164 0.16 5.90 -5.81
CA GLU A 164 1.58 6.22 -6.01
C GLU A 164 2.21 5.21 -6.99
N MET A 165 2.87 5.73 -8.03
CA MET A 165 3.56 4.93 -9.04
C MET A 165 5.03 4.75 -8.69
N PHE A 166 5.58 3.59 -9.03
CA PHE A 166 6.98 3.25 -8.80
C PHE A 166 7.65 2.66 -10.03
N LYS A 167 8.83 3.18 -10.34
CA LYS A 167 9.73 2.65 -11.36
C LYS A 167 10.71 1.68 -10.72
N ILE A 168 10.76 0.43 -11.19
CA ILE A 168 11.81 -0.51 -10.77
C ILE A 168 13.15 -0.05 -11.37
N THR A 169 14.13 0.25 -10.52
CA THR A 169 15.48 0.68 -10.94
C THR A 169 16.50 -0.46 -10.89
N LYS A 170 16.39 -1.36 -9.92
CA LYS A 170 17.24 -2.56 -9.76
C LYS A 170 16.41 -3.73 -9.24
N ILE A 171 16.73 -4.94 -9.69
CA ILE A 171 16.30 -6.21 -9.11
C ILE A 171 17.58 -6.99 -8.82
N THR A 172 17.71 -7.60 -7.64
CA THR A 172 18.98 -8.22 -7.21
C THR A 172 18.75 -9.28 -6.14
N ASP A 173 19.43 -10.41 -6.26
CA ASP A 173 19.47 -11.55 -5.32
C ASP A 173 20.80 -11.63 -4.55
N THR A 174 21.81 -10.87 -5.00
CA THR A 174 23.12 -10.73 -4.35
C THR A 174 23.05 -9.97 -3.02
N PHE A 175 24.02 -10.23 -2.14
CA PHE A 175 24.24 -9.53 -0.87
C PHE A 175 24.02 -8.01 -0.94
N VAL A 176 23.24 -7.49 0.01
CA VAL A 176 23.15 -6.07 0.35
C VAL A 176 23.32 -5.95 1.85
N GLU A 177 24.16 -5.00 2.29
CA GLU A 177 24.44 -4.75 3.69
C GLU A 177 23.13 -4.44 4.45
N ASN A 178 22.96 -5.04 5.64
CA ASN A 178 21.74 -4.96 6.47
C ASN A 178 20.45 -5.58 5.88
N LEU A 179 20.52 -6.24 4.70
CA LEU A 179 19.39 -6.98 4.08
C LEU A 179 19.80 -8.41 3.69
N THR A 180 20.73 -9.00 4.44
CA THR A 180 21.38 -10.29 4.11
C THR A 180 20.46 -11.50 4.23
N ASP A 181 19.31 -11.34 4.88
CA ASP A 181 18.25 -12.33 5.05
C ASP A 181 17.15 -12.24 3.98
N CYS A 182 17.36 -11.43 2.92
CA CYS A 182 16.41 -11.23 1.83
C CYS A 182 16.82 -11.91 0.52
N LYS A 183 15.88 -12.66 -0.08
CA LYS A 183 16.16 -13.48 -1.28
C LYS A 183 16.12 -12.72 -2.61
N ASN A 184 15.22 -11.73 -2.75
CA ASN A 184 14.97 -11.03 -4.03
C ASN A 184 14.63 -9.55 -3.77
N MET A 185 15.61 -8.66 -3.82
CA MET A 185 15.40 -7.23 -3.55
C MET A 185 14.99 -6.46 -4.81
N TYR A 186 13.92 -5.66 -4.71
CA TYR A 186 13.50 -4.70 -5.74
C TYR A 186 13.72 -3.28 -5.24
N PHE A 187 14.46 -2.49 -6.01
CA PHE A 187 14.64 -1.07 -5.77
C PHE A 187 13.64 -0.31 -6.63
N LEU A 188 12.84 0.52 -5.98
CA LEU A 188 11.71 1.24 -6.54
C LEU A 188 11.92 2.74 -6.32
N GLU A 189 11.80 3.55 -7.36
CA GLU A 189 11.77 5.01 -7.25
C GLU A 189 10.36 5.53 -7.54
N SER A 190 9.86 6.42 -6.69
CA SER A 190 8.57 7.09 -6.94
C SER A 190 8.58 7.81 -8.29
N ALA A 191 7.57 7.54 -9.11
CA ALA A 191 7.38 8.03 -10.46
C ALA A 191 6.24 9.07 -10.55
N GLY A 192 5.78 9.56 -9.40
CA GLY A 192 4.61 10.43 -9.26
C GLY A 192 3.32 9.64 -9.00
N ASP A 193 2.19 10.34 -9.01
CA ASP A 193 0.88 9.78 -8.70
C ASP A 193 0.04 9.60 -9.97
N GLN A 194 -0.73 8.52 -10.06
CA GLN A 194 -1.76 8.36 -11.08
C GLN A 194 -2.96 7.63 -10.50
N THR A 195 -4.15 8.17 -10.71
CA THR A 195 -5.40 7.50 -10.32
C THR A 195 -6.31 7.24 -11.52
N ASN A 196 -7.08 6.16 -11.45
CA ASN A 196 -8.17 5.81 -12.35
C ASN A 196 -9.54 6.31 -11.83
N ARG A 197 -9.60 6.88 -10.62
CA ARG A 197 -10.79 7.43 -9.96
C ARG A 197 -10.47 8.71 -9.18
N ASN A 198 -11.28 9.74 -9.34
CA ASN A 198 -11.27 10.87 -8.41
C ASN A 198 -12.72 11.17 -8.05
N CYS A 199 -13.02 11.19 -6.75
CA CYS A 199 -14.32 11.52 -6.19
C CYS A 199 -15.49 10.63 -6.67
N HIS A 200 -15.21 9.37 -7.05
CA HIS A 200 -16.17 8.52 -7.76
C HIS A 200 -17.42 8.14 -6.95
N VAL A 201 -17.26 8.10 -5.63
CA VAL A 201 -18.35 7.81 -4.68
C VAL A 201 -18.87 9.07 -3.99
N ALA A 202 -18.22 10.21 -4.23
CA ALA A 202 -18.64 11.48 -3.68
C ALA A 202 -19.76 12.09 -4.52
N TYR A 203 -19.63 12.08 -5.86
CA TYR A 203 -20.57 12.70 -6.80
C TYR A 203 -21.73 11.80 -7.22
#